data_AF-A0A538KYH7-F1
#
_entry.id   AF-A0A538KYH7-F1
#
_cell.length_a   1.000
_cell.length_b   1.000
_cell.length_c   1.000
_cell.angle_alpha   90.00
_cell.angle_beta   90.00
_cell.angle_gamma   90.00
#
_symmetry.space_group_name_H-M   'P 1'
#
loop_
_entity.id
_entity.type
_entity.pdbx_description
1 polymer ?
#
loop_
_entity_poly.entity_id
_entity_poly.type
_entity_poly.pdbx_seq_one_letter_code
_entity_poly.pdbx_strand_id
1 'polypeptide(L)'
;MTLAAGNGTALWYLTRASGVVSLLLLTAGLVLGILGTVRWRSDRWPRFAVVSIHRNLTLFAIAFVALHVLTTIADGYVPVGFKDAVIPFVSKYRPLWLGFGAVAFDLLLALVVTSLLRARIGYRAWRAVHWLAYASWPFALVHGLGTGSDSRFGWLVIITIVCAGAVGAALALRLLRSPGPLPLRAGAGAVATVLAVLAVVWYQGGPGKVGWAARAGTPSYILRRHSSSSTAQGAVDLSPALPKSFDGQLSGRFARSSDNVGDIGVAFGAAVKGHVPAVLRLTLWGTAAGQGVSMSKSSVTFAPVGLSGYSGKVVALQGNQLAADLTNASGARLRLTIVLNLDAAASTFTGSVHGDGSASE
;
A
#
# COMPACT_ATOMS: atom_id res chain seq x y z
N MET A 1 23.21 -5.45 22.29
CA MET A 1 23.27 -5.12 20.86
C MET A 1 21.87 -4.71 20.42
N THR A 2 21.56 -3.43 20.56
CA THR A 2 20.24 -2.81 20.34
C THR A 2 20.15 -2.35 18.89
N LEU A 3 19.42 -3.10 18.05
CA LEU A 3 19.12 -2.65 16.68
C LEU A 3 18.01 -1.59 16.72
N ALA A 4 18.34 -0.48 16.08
CA ALA A 4 17.72 0.83 16.20
C ALA A 4 16.28 0.92 15.66
N ALA A 5 15.55 1.89 16.21
CA ALA A 5 14.16 2.28 15.95
C ALA A 5 13.84 2.78 14.51
N GLY A 6 14.63 2.39 13.50
CA GLY A 6 14.38 2.69 12.07
C GLY A 6 13.76 1.53 11.27
N ASN A 7 13.74 0.30 11.81
CA ASN A 7 13.35 -0.89 11.04
C ASN A 7 11.84 -1.10 10.91
N GLY A 8 11.02 -0.62 11.85
CA GLY A 8 9.57 -0.88 11.84
C GLY A 8 8.87 -0.29 10.63
N THR A 9 9.17 0.96 10.24
CA THR A 9 8.56 1.56 9.05
C THR A 9 9.01 0.89 7.76
N ALA A 10 10.30 0.55 7.64
CA ALA A 10 10.83 -0.14 6.46
C ALA A 10 10.25 -1.54 6.29
N LEU A 11 10.21 -2.35 7.36
CA LEU A 11 9.61 -3.68 7.34
C LEU A 11 8.11 -3.63 7.04
N TRP A 12 7.41 -2.63 7.57
CA TRP A 12 6.00 -2.37 7.28
C TRP A 12 5.72 -2.07 5.81
N TYR A 13 6.53 -1.22 5.16
CA TYR A 13 6.40 -0.98 3.71
C TYR A 13 6.78 -2.22 2.91
N LEU A 14 7.80 -2.96 3.36
CA LEU A 14 8.31 -4.13 2.67
C LEU A 14 7.32 -5.30 2.71
N THR A 15 6.66 -5.57 3.85
CA THR A 15 5.60 -6.60 3.93
C THR A 15 4.44 -6.27 3.00
N ARG A 16 4.03 -5.00 2.93
CA ARG A 16 2.95 -4.56 2.04
C ARG A 16 3.32 -4.70 0.57
N ALA A 17 4.48 -4.18 0.18
CA ALA A 17 4.95 -4.25 -1.21
C ALA A 17 5.14 -5.71 -1.65
N SER A 18 5.79 -6.54 -0.82
CA SER A 18 6.01 -7.95 -1.14
C SER A 18 4.71 -8.76 -1.21
N GLY A 19 3.69 -8.43 -0.39
CA GLY A 19 2.36 -9.04 -0.49
C GLY A 19 1.66 -8.74 -1.82
N VAL A 20 1.70 -7.47 -2.27
CA VAL A 20 1.11 -7.06 -3.56
C VAL A 20 1.85 -7.71 -4.74
N VAL A 21 3.18 -7.71 -4.70
CA VAL A 21 4.00 -8.34 -5.74
C VAL A 21 3.77 -9.85 -5.79
N SER A 22 3.64 -10.51 -4.62
CA SER A 22 3.28 -11.93 -4.55
C SER A 22 1.96 -12.21 -5.25
N LEU A 23 0.92 -11.40 -5.02
CA LEU A 23 -0.37 -11.55 -5.69
C LEU A 23 -0.27 -11.41 -7.21
N LEU A 24 0.47 -10.42 -7.70
CA LEU A 24 0.71 -10.22 -9.13
C LEU A 24 1.43 -11.41 -9.76
N LEU A 25 2.50 -11.90 -9.13
CA LEU A 25 3.29 -13.03 -9.61
C LEU A 25 2.50 -14.35 -9.57
N LEU A 26 1.75 -14.61 -8.50
CA LEU A 26 0.86 -15.77 -8.40
C LEU A 26 -0.23 -15.73 -9.48
N THR A 27 -0.79 -14.55 -9.74
CA THR A 27 -1.78 -14.35 -10.79
C THR A 27 -1.20 -14.64 -12.17
N ALA A 28 -0.04 -14.06 -12.49
CA ALA A 28 0.63 -14.29 -13.77
C ALA A 28 1.00 -15.76 -13.94
N GLY A 29 1.52 -16.42 -12.89
CA GLY A 29 1.81 -17.85 -12.88
C GLY A 29 0.58 -18.71 -13.16
N LEU A 30 -0.54 -18.43 -12.48
CA LEU A 30 -1.82 -19.13 -12.67
C LEU A 30 -2.39 -18.93 -14.08
N VAL A 31 -2.39 -17.69 -14.58
CA VAL A 31 -2.86 -17.36 -15.94
C VAL A 31 -2.04 -18.10 -17.00
N LEU A 32 -0.70 -18.10 -16.90
CA LEU A 32 0.16 -18.86 -17.81
C LEU A 32 -0.08 -20.36 -17.70
N GLY A 33 -0.31 -20.89 -16.48
CA GLY A 33 -0.67 -22.28 -16.26
C GLY A 33 -1.99 -22.66 -16.95
N ILE A 34 -3.01 -21.82 -16.81
CA ILE A 34 -4.30 -21.98 -17.49
C ILE A 34 -4.11 -21.97 -19.01
N LEU A 35 -3.48 -20.93 -19.56
CA LEU A 35 -3.30 -20.74 -21.00
C LEU A 35 -2.43 -21.83 -21.63
N GLY A 36 -1.46 -22.37 -20.89
CA GLY A 36 -0.66 -23.52 -21.30
C GLY A 36 -1.49 -24.77 -21.61
N THR A 37 -2.61 -24.97 -20.90
CA THR A 37 -3.52 -26.12 -21.17
C THR A 37 -4.31 -25.97 -22.47
N VAL A 38 -4.52 -24.73 -22.92
CA VAL A 38 -5.33 -24.38 -24.09
C VAL A 38 -4.56 -24.56 -25.41
N ARG A 39 -3.31 -25.06 -25.34
CA ARG A 39 -2.40 -25.28 -26.48
C ARG A 39 -2.33 -24.05 -27.39
N TRP A 40 -2.30 -22.85 -26.81
CA TRP A 40 -2.13 -21.62 -27.59
C TRP A 40 -0.80 -21.69 -28.35
N ARG A 41 -0.87 -22.01 -29.64
CA ARG A 41 0.25 -22.00 -30.57
C ARG A 41 0.22 -20.62 -31.22
N SER A 42 0.93 -19.67 -30.63
CA SER A 42 1.27 -18.43 -31.32
C SER A 42 2.62 -18.67 -31.98
N ASP A 43 2.74 -18.39 -33.27
CA ASP A 43 4.02 -18.50 -33.99
C ASP A 43 5.11 -17.60 -33.38
N ARG A 44 4.72 -16.59 -32.59
CA ARG A 44 5.63 -15.68 -31.87
C ARG A 44 6.13 -16.23 -30.53
N TRP A 45 5.45 -17.22 -29.93
CA TRP A 45 5.75 -17.69 -28.58
C TRP A 45 5.92 -19.20 -28.53
N PRO A 46 7.15 -19.71 -28.59
CA PRO A 46 7.38 -21.15 -28.54
C PRO A 46 7.08 -21.69 -27.13
N ARG A 47 6.62 -22.94 -27.06
CA ARG A 47 6.16 -23.58 -25.81
C ARG A 47 7.20 -23.58 -24.70
N PHE A 48 8.49 -23.73 -25.05
CA PHE A 48 9.58 -23.70 -24.07
C PHE A 48 9.70 -22.33 -23.38
N ALA A 49 9.43 -21.23 -24.08
CA ALA A 49 9.50 -19.89 -23.51
C ALA A 49 8.40 -19.68 -22.46
N VAL A 50 7.17 -20.10 -22.76
CA VAL A 50 6.03 -20.03 -21.82
C VAL A 50 6.30 -20.86 -20.56
N VAL A 51 6.83 -22.08 -20.72
CA VAL A 51 7.18 -22.95 -19.58
C VAL A 51 8.31 -22.33 -18.75
N SER A 52 9.33 -21.75 -19.40
CA SER A 52 10.44 -21.07 -18.72
C SER A 52 9.95 -19.84 -17.93
N ILE A 53 9.08 -19.01 -18.52
CA ILE A 53 8.50 -17.85 -17.86
C ILE A 53 7.62 -18.25 -16.69
N HIS A 54 6.77 -19.28 -16.86
CA HIS A 54 5.97 -19.82 -15.75
C HIS A 54 6.86 -20.28 -14.60
N ARG A 55 7.96 -21.00 -14.90
CA ARG A 55 8.93 -21.43 -13.88
C ARG A 55 9.58 -20.25 -13.16
N ASN A 56 10.07 -19.25 -13.91
CA ASN A 56 10.74 -18.10 -13.32
C ASN A 56 9.77 -17.25 -12.47
N LEU A 57 8.56 -16.97 -12.98
CA LEU A 57 7.55 -16.24 -12.23
C LEU A 57 7.11 -16.96 -10.96
N THR A 58 6.95 -18.28 -11.01
CA THR A 58 6.57 -19.06 -9.81
C THR A 58 7.70 -19.12 -8.79
N LEU A 59 8.97 -19.18 -9.21
CA LEU A 59 10.13 -19.05 -8.31
C LEU A 59 10.19 -17.68 -7.66
N PHE A 60 9.96 -16.60 -8.42
CA PHE A 60 9.85 -15.25 -7.85
C PHE A 60 8.66 -15.15 -6.89
N ALA A 61 7.50 -15.73 -7.24
CA ALA A 61 6.33 -15.73 -6.37
C ALA A 61 6.66 -16.38 -5.01
N ILE A 62 7.33 -17.53 -5.01
CA ILE A 62 7.76 -18.21 -3.78
C ILE A 62 8.71 -17.33 -2.97
N ALA A 63 9.70 -16.70 -3.62
CA ALA A 63 10.63 -15.79 -2.94
C ALA A 63 9.92 -14.58 -2.32
N PHE A 64 8.98 -13.96 -3.03
CA PHE A 64 8.21 -12.83 -2.52
C PHE A 64 7.20 -13.22 -1.44
N VAL A 65 6.61 -14.41 -1.51
CA VAL A 65 5.76 -14.96 -0.43
C VAL A 65 6.59 -15.21 0.82
N ALA A 66 7.79 -15.81 0.69
CA ALA A 66 8.71 -15.99 1.80
C ALA A 66 9.11 -14.64 2.41
N LEU A 67 9.46 -13.67 1.57
CA LEU A 67 9.76 -12.30 2.01
C LEU A 67 8.58 -11.67 2.75
N HIS A 68 7.36 -11.80 2.22
CA HIS A 68 6.13 -11.27 2.83
C HIS A 68 5.87 -11.88 4.22
N VAL A 69 5.97 -13.21 4.35
CA VAL A 69 5.78 -13.90 5.64
C VAL A 69 6.88 -13.51 6.64
N LEU A 70 8.15 -13.57 6.23
CA LEU A 70 9.28 -13.26 7.09
C LEU A 70 9.24 -11.80 7.58
N THR A 71 8.94 -10.86 6.70
CA THR A 71 8.84 -9.44 7.07
C THR A 71 7.63 -9.15 7.93
N THR A 72 6.50 -9.84 7.72
CA THR A 72 5.31 -9.73 8.60
C THR A 72 5.62 -10.20 10.02
N ILE A 73 6.34 -11.30 10.17
CA ILE A 73 6.75 -11.81 11.48
C ILE A 73 7.80 -10.88 12.11
N ALA A 74 8.76 -10.39 11.33
CA ALA A 74 9.84 -9.53 11.82
C ALA A 74 9.39 -8.11 12.19
N ASP A 75 8.39 -7.56 11.50
CA ASP A 75 7.84 -6.22 11.76
C ASP A 75 7.28 -6.10 13.18
N GLY A 76 6.72 -7.18 13.72
CA GLY A 76 6.23 -7.23 15.11
C GLY A 76 5.05 -6.29 15.41
N TYR A 77 4.50 -5.59 14.40
CA TYR A 77 3.36 -4.70 14.53
C TYR A 77 2.10 -5.44 15.01
N VAL A 78 1.96 -6.70 14.61
CA VAL A 78 0.88 -7.59 14.99
C VAL A 78 1.48 -8.85 15.64
N PRO A 79 0.85 -9.44 16.68
CA PRO A 79 1.33 -10.67 17.29
C PRO A 79 1.07 -11.89 16.38
N VAL A 80 1.87 -12.01 15.33
CA VAL A 80 1.90 -13.16 14.40
C VAL A 80 3.25 -13.83 14.54
N GLY A 81 3.26 -15.15 14.72
CA GLY A 81 4.47 -15.97 14.77
C GLY A 81 4.55 -16.98 13.63
N PHE A 82 5.67 -17.69 13.55
CA PHE A 82 5.90 -18.73 12.53
C PHE A 82 4.81 -19.81 12.49
N LYS A 83 4.26 -20.19 13.66
CA LYS A 83 3.16 -21.16 13.74
C LYS A 83 1.90 -20.68 13.01
N ASP A 84 1.63 -19.37 13.00
CA ASP A 84 0.44 -18.81 12.37
C ASP A 84 0.54 -18.79 10.84
N ALA A 85 1.74 -18.99 10.29
CA ALA A 85 1.98 -19.07 8.85
C ALA A 85 1.76 -20.48 8.28
N VAL A 86 1.84 -21.52 9.11
CA VAL A 86 1.81 -22.94 8.69
C VAL A 86 0.64 -23.72 9.30
N ILE A 87 0.07 -23.22 10.40
CA ILE A 87 -1.10 -23.83 11.03
C ILE A 87 -2.27 -22.86 10.82
N PRO A 88 -3.25 -23.20 9.96
CA PRO A 88 -4.40 -22.34 9.75
C PRO A 88 -5.22 -22.11 11.02
N PHE A 89 -5.76 -20.90 11.14
CA PHE A 89 -6.78 -20.51 12.13
C PHE A 89 -6.37 -20.50 13.61
N VAL A 90 -5.09 -20.75 13.96
CA VAL A 90 -4.63 -20.71 15.36
C VAL A 90 -4.29 -19.31 15.89
N SER A 91 -4.10 -18.33 14.99
CA SER A 91 -3.74 -16.97 15.40
C SER A 91 -4.91 -16.28 16.11
N LYS A 92 -4.62 -15.56 17.20
CA LYS A 92 -5.61 -14.70 17.87
C LYS A 92 -5.91 -13.41 17.10
N TYR A 93 -5.05 -13.04 16.14
CA TYR A 93 -5.26 -11.90 15.28
C TYR A 93 -6.01 -12.32 14.02
N ARG A 94 -7.23 -11.83 13.80
CA ARG A 94 -8.00 -12.10 12.56
C ARG A 94 -7.94 -13.58 12.10
N PRO A 95 -8.31 -14.55 12.96
CA PRO A 95 -8.04 -15.98 12.77
C PRO A 95 -8.46 -16.51 11.40
N LEU A 96 -9.64 -16.12 10.92
CA LEU A 96 -10.15 -16.54 9.61
C LEU A 96 -9.29 -16.04 8.45
N TRP A 97 -8.97 -14.73 8.44
CA TRP A 97 -8.24 -14.11 7.33
C TRP A 97 -6.77 -14.48 7.33
N LEU A 98 -6.12 -14.52 8.50
CA LEU A 98 -4.76 -15.08 8.62
C LEU A 98 -4.73 -16.55 8.24
N GLY A 99 -5.73 -17.34 8.68
CA GLY A 99 -5.86 -18.75 8.34
C GLY A 99 -5.95 -19.00 6.84
N PHE A 100 -6.66 -18.16 6.07
CA PHE A 100 -6.63 -18.26 4.60
C PHE A 100 -5.25 -17.99 4.00
N GLY A 101 -4.45 -17.11 4.61
CA GLY A 101 -3.06 -16.90 4.23
C GLY A 101 -2.21 -18.16 4.47
N ALA A 102 -2.35 -18.77 5.64
CA ALA A 102 -1.70 -20.04 5.97
C ALA A 102 -2.13 -21.17 5.01
N VAL A 103 -3.43 -21.33 4.74
CA VAL A 103 -3.92 -22.31 3.76
C VAL A 103 -3.32 -22.05 2.38
N ALA A 104 -3.28 -20.80 1.92
CA ALA A 104 -2.67 -20.46 0.63
C ALA A 104 -1.18 -20.82 0.59
N PHE A 105 -0.45 -20.55 1.69
CA PHE A 105 0.95 -20.89 1.86
C PHE A 105 1.19 -22.41 1.87
N ASP A 106 0.39 -23.18 2.62
CA ASP A 106 0.50 -24.63 2.71
C ASP A 106 0.20 -25.30 1.36
N LEU A 107 -0.81 -24.81 0.64
CA LEU A 107 -1.10 -25.26 -0.73
C LEU A 107 0.09 -24.95 -1.65
N LEU A 108 0.68 -23.75 -1.56
CA LEU A 108 1.87 -23.38 -2.34
C LEU A 108 3.07 -24.28 -1.99
N LEU A 109 3.27 -24.58 -0.71
CA LEU A 109 4.33 -25.47 -0.24
C LEU A 109 4.13 -26.89 -0.79
N ALA A 110 2.91 -27.42 -0.77
CA ALA A 110 2.58 -28.70 -1.38
C ALA A 110 2.86 -28.72 -2.89
N LEU A 111 2.53 -27.64 -3.60
CA LEU A 111 2.85 -27.47 -5.03
C LEU A 111 4.36 -27.48 -5.28
N VAL A 112 5.15 -26.81 -4.45
CA VAL A 112 6.62 -26.78 -4.55
C VAL A 112 7.21 -28.15 -4.30
N VAL A 113 6.89 -28.76 -3.15
CA VAL A 113 7.43 -30.06 -2.74
C VAL A 113 7.10 -31.13 -3.78
N THR A 114 5.85 -31.21 -4.23
CA THR A 114 5.47 -32.21 -5.24
C THR A 114 6.09 -31.92 -6.60
N SER A 115 6.35 -30.67 -6.96
CA SER A 115 7.05 -30.32 -8.21
C SER A 115 8.52 -30.71 -8.18
N LEU A 116 9.19 -30.57 -7.03
CA LEU A 116 10.56 -31.04 -6.82
C LEU A 116 10.62 -32.58 -6.84
N LEU A 117 9.63 -33.25 -6.25
CA LEU A 117 9.53 -34.72 -6.19
C LEU A 117 8.87 -35.34 -7.43
N ARG A 118 8.57 -34.57 -8.47
CA ARG A 118 7.82 -35.02 -9.65
C ARG A 118 8.40 -36.29 -10.29
N ALA A 119 9.73 -36.43 -10.31
CA ALA A 119 10.41 -37.61 -10.85
C ALA A 119 10.19 -38.89 -10.02
N ARG A 120 9.85 -38.77 -8.72
CA ARG A 120 9.62 -39.88 -7.80
C ARG A 120 8.15 -40.26 -7.69
N ILE A 121 7.24 -39.28 -7.62
CA ILE A 121 5.79 -39.52 -7.43
C ILE A 121 5.04 -39.75 -8.76
N GLY A 122 5.71 -39.49 -9.89
CA GLY A 122 5.13 -39.63 -11.22
C GLY A 122 4.18 -38.48 -11.61
N TYR A 123 3.89 -38.40 -12.91
CA TYR A 123 3.14 -37.28 -13.48
C TYR A 123 1.69 -37.19 -12.98
N ARG A 124 1.01 -38.33 -12.75
CA ARG A 124 -0.40 -38.35 -12.34
C ARG A 124 -0.60 -37.75 -10.95
N ALA A 125 0.20 -38.20 -9.97
CA ALA A 125 0.15 -37.69 -8.60
C ALA A 125 0.56 -36.22 -8.54
N TRP A 126 1.68 -35.86 -9.20
CA TRP A 126 2.09 -34.46 -9.32
C TRP A 126 0.97 -33.59 -9.91
N ARG A 127 0.36 -34.03 -11.02
CA ARG A 127 -0.70 -33.26 -11.68
C ARG A 127 -1.91 -33.09 -10.78
N ALA A 128 -2.33 -34.14 -10.06
CA ALA A 128 -3.45 -34.09 -9.13
C ALA A 128 -3.23 -33.01 -8.05
N VAL A 129 -2.05 -32.99 -7.43
CA VAL A 129 -1.69 -31.95 -6.46
C VAL A 129 -1.54 -30.59 -7.12
N HIS A 130 -1.01 -30.53 -8.35
CA HIS A 130 -0.82 -29.28 -9.07
C HIS A 130 -2.13 -28.52 -9.35
N TRP A 131 -3.27 -29.23 -9.42
CA TRP A 131 -4.58 -28.60 -9.50
C TRP A 131 -4.93 -27.73 -8.29
N LEU A 132 -4.30 -27.94 -7.13
CA LEU A 132 -4.50 -27.11 -5.95
C LEU A 132 -4.06 -25.66 -6.16
N ALA A 133 -3.30 -25.35 -7.22
CA ALA A 133 -3.01 -23.98 -7.63
C ALA A 133 -4.30 -23.16 -7.88
N TYR A 134 -5.37 -23.79 -8.35
CA TYR A 134 -6.68 -23.14 -8.52
C TYR A 134 -7.33 -22.74 -7.20
N ALA A 135 -7.01 -23.43 -6.10
CA ALA A 135 -7.50 -23.11 -4.76
C ALA A 135 -6.57 -22.16 -4.00
N SER A 136 -5.25 -22.28 -4.19
CA SER A 136 -4.26 -21.42 -3.51
C SER A 136 -4.46 -19.94 -3.83
N TRP A 137 -4.69 -19.59 -5.11
CA TRP A 137 -4.88 -18.20 -5.52
C TRP A 137 -6.09 -17.49 -4.88
N PRO A 138 -7.32 -18.04 -4.88
CA PRO A 138 -8.45 -17.36 -4.23
C PRO A 138 -8.27 -17.25 -2.72
N PHE A 139 -7.64 -18.23 -2.05
CA PHE A 139 -7.29 -18.07 -0.63
C PHE A 139 -6.32 -16.92 -0.39
N ALA A 140 -5.29 -16.76 -1.22
CA ALA A 140 -4.35 -15.65 -1.13
C ALA A 140 -5.04 -14.29 -1.37
N LEU A 141 -5.94 -14.21 -2.37
CA LEU A 141 -6.70 -13.00 -2.68
C LEU A 141 -7.61 -12.59 -1.50
N VAL A 142 -8.40 -13.54 -1.00
CA VAL A 142 -9.33 -13.30 0.12
C VAL A 142 -8.57 -12.97 1.41
N HIS A 143 -7.43 -13.62 1.65
CA HIS A 143 -6.51 -13.25 2.73
C HIS A 143 -6.07 -11.79 2.60
N GLY A 144 -5.54 -11.40 1.44
CA GLY A 144 -5.05 -10.04 1.20
C GLY A 144 -6.14 -8.98 1.44
N LEU A 145 -7.34 -9.20 0.91
CA LEU A 145 -8.48 -8.30 1.10
C LEU A 145 -8.99 -8.30 2.56
N GLY A 146 -9.08 -9.46 3.20
CA GLY A 146 -9.61 -9.60 4.55
C GLY A 146 -8.67 -9.09 5.64
N THR A 147 -7.35 -9.25 5.45
CA THR A 147 -6.33 -8.84 6.43
C THR A 147 -5.80 -7.43 6.19
N GLY A 148 -5.69 -7.00 4.92
CA GLY A 148 -5.06 -5.74 4.55
C GLY A 148 -5.79 -4.52 5.11
N SER A 149 -5.05 -3.58 5.67
CA SER A 149 -5.59 -2.23 5.93
C SER A 149 -5.82 -1.46 4.62
N ASP A 150 -5.18 -1.91 3.54
CA ASP A 150 -5.09 -1.20 2.28
C ASP A 150 -6.18 -1.58 1.31
N SER A 151 -7.01 -2.57 1.65
CA SER A 151 -8.07 -3.13 0.83
C SER A 151 -9.08 -2.10 0.33
N ARG A 152 -9.18 -0.95 1.01
CA ARG A 152 -10.05 0.17 0.65
C ARG A 152 -9.41 1.19 -0.29
N PHE A 153 -8.08 1.19 -0.45
CA PHE A 153 -7.41 2.18 -1.29
C PHE A 153 -7.60 1.81 -2.77
N GLY A 154 -7.99 2.79 -3.57
CA GLY A 154 -8.35 2.59 -4.98
C GLY A 154 -7.27 1.87 -5.79
N TRP A 155 -5.99 2.12 -5.52
CA TRP A 155 -4.89 1.46 -6.23
C TRP A 155 -4.87 -0.07 -5.99
N LEU A 156 -5.12 -0.53 -4.76
CA LEU A 156 -5.13 -1.97 -4.45
C LEU A 156 -6.40 -2.64 -4.99
N VAL A 157 -7.52 -1.90 -5.00
CA VAL A 157 -8.77 -2.33 -5.63
C VAL A 157 -8.58 -2.55 -7.13
N ILE A 158 -7.92 -1.61 -7.81
CA ILE A 158 -7.61 -1.73 -9.25
C ILE A 158 -6.74 -2.97 -9.49
N ILE A 159 -5.66 -3.17 -8.71
CA ILE A 159 -4.81 -4.36 -8.83
C ILE A 159 -5.63 -5.64 -8.63
N THR A 160 -6.49 -5.68 -7.62
CA THR A 160 -7.36 -6.82 -7.32
C THR A 160 -8.30 -7.13 -8.49
N ILE A 161 -8.95 -6.10 -9.06
CA ILE A 161 -9.85 -6.23 -10.22
C ILE A 161 -9.07 -6.74 -11.43
N VAL A 162 -7.89 -6.17 -11.71
CA VAL A 162 -7.04 -6.62 -12.82
C VAL A 162 -6.62 -8.08 -12.64
N CYS A 163 -6.21 -8.49 -11.44
CA CYS A 163 -5.84 -9.88 -11.17
C CYS A 163 -7.03 -10.83 -11.36
N ALA A 164 -8.17 -10.52 -10.76
CA ALA A 164 -9.38 -11.33 -10.86
C ALA A 164 -9.90 -11.39 -12.30
N GLY A 165 -9.89 -10.27 -13.02
CA GLY A 165 -10.26 -10.18 -14.43
C GLY A 165 -9.35 -11.03 -15.32
N ALA A 166 -8.03 -10.99 -15.10
CA ALA A 166 -7.07 -11.80 -15.84
C ALA A 166 -7.29 -13.31 -15.63
N VAL A 167 -7.50 -13.75 -14.38
CA VAL A 167 -7.82 -15.14 -14.06
C VAL A 167 -9.17 -15.56 -14.65
N GLY A 168 -10.18 -14.70 -14.54
CA GLY A 168 -11.52 -14.93 -15.10
C GLY A 168 -11.50 -15.06 -16.61
N ALA A 169 -10.77 -14.18 -17.31
CA ALA A 169 -10.59 -14.26 -18.76
C ALA A 169 -9.86 -15.54 -19.18
N ALA A 170 -8.79 -15.92 -18.47
CA ALA A 170 -8.07 -17.16 -18.74
C ALA A 170 -8.96 -18.40 -18.52
N LEU A 171 -9.76 -18.42 -17.44
CA LEU A 171 -10.73 -19.48 -17.16
C LEU A 171 -11.82 -19.56 -18.23
N ALA A 172 -12.38 -18.41 -18.64
CA ALA A 172 -13.38 -18.35 -19.71
C ALA A 172 -12.82 -18.90 -21.02
N LEU A 173 -11.61 -18.50 -21.42
CA LEU A 173 -10.93 -19.05 -22.59
C LEU A 173 -10.71 -20.57 -22.49
N ARG A 174 -10.30 -21.05 -21.31
CA ARG A 174 -10.12 -22.49 -21.07
C ARG A 174 -11.44 -23.25 -21.18
N LEU A 175 -12.52 -22.72 -20.62
CA LEU A 175 -13.86 -23.32 -20.73
C LEU A 175 -14.37 -23.28 -22.16
N LEU A 176 -14.14 -22.20 -22.91
CA LEU A 176 -14.55 -22.06 -24.32
C LEU A 176 -13.81 -23.01 -25.26
N ARG A 177 -12.55 -23.37 -24.95
CA ARG A 177 -11.73 -24.29 -25.77
C ARG A 177 -11.66 -25.72 -25.22
N SER A 178 -12.37 -26.02 -24.14
CA SER A 178 -12.39 -27.37 -23.57
C SER A 178 -13.24 -28.32 -24.43
N PRO A 179 -12.75 -29.53 -24.78
CA PRO A 179 -13.52 -30.52 -25.56
C PRO A 179 -14.60 -31.24 -24.75
N GLY A 180 -14.79 -30.89 -23.47
CA GLY A 180 -15.80 -31.51 -22.60
C GLY A 180 -17.25 -31.20 -22.99
N PRO A 181 -18.23 -31.93 -22.42
CA PRO A 181 -19.63 -31.73 -22.70
C PRO A 181 -20.10 -30.33 -22.29
N LEU A 182 -20.97 -29.72 -23.12
CA LEU A 182 -21.53 -28.38 -22.90
C LEU A 182 -22.12 -28.15 -21.49
N PRO A 183 -22.95 -29.05 -20.91
CA PRO A 183 -23.53 -28.81 -19.59
C PRO A 183 -22.48 -28.68 -18.48
N LEU A 184 -21.39 -29.44 -18.54
CA LEU A 184 -20.30 -29.36 -17.55
C LEU A 184 -19.56 -28.02 -17.66
N ARG A 185 -19.33 -27.56 -18.89
CA ARG A 185 -18.67 -26.27 -19.16
C ARG A 185 -19.54 -25.09 -18.74
N ALA A 186 -20.83 -25.15 -19.05
CA ALA A 186 -21.81 -24.15 -18.64
C ALA A 186 -21.96 -24.10 -17.12
N GLY A 187 -22.05 -25.26 -16.46
CA GLY A 187 -22.08 -25.35 -15.00
C GLY A 187 -20.82 -24.77 -14.35
N ALA A 188 -19.63 -25.09 -14.85
CA ALA A 188 -18.39 -24.50 -14.36
C ALA A 188 -18.33 -22.98 -14.57
N GLY A 189 -18.80 -22.48 -15.72
CA GLY A 189 -18.92 -21.06 -15.99
C GLY A 189 -19.89 -20.36 -15.03
N ALA A 190 -21.07 -20.95 -14.79
CA ALA A 190 -22.06 -20.43 -13.85
C ALA A 190 -21.50 -20.35 -12.43
N VAL A 191 -20.83 -21.41 -11.95
CA VAL A 191 -20.18 -21.42 -10.64
C VAL A 191 -19.11 -20.33 -10.54
N ALA A 192 -18.27 -20.15 -11.55
CA ALA A 192 -17.26 -19.11 -11.56
C ALA A 192 -17.88 -17.70 -11.49
N THR A 193 -18.95 -17.46 -12.23
CA THR A 193 -19.69 -16.18 -12.18
C THR A 193 -20.32 -15.95 -10.82
N VAL A 194 -20.98 -16.96 -10.23
CA VAL A 194 -21.58 -16.86 -8.90
C VAL A 194 -20.50 -16.55 -7.85
N LEU A 195 -19.36 -17.23 -7.88
CA LEU A 195 -18.25 -16.96 -6.96
C LEU A 195 -17.69 -15.54 -7.14
N ALA A 196 -17.58 -15.04 -8.37
CA ALA A 196 -17.15 -13.67 -8.62
C ALA A 196 -18.15 -12.64 -8.04
N VAL A 197 -19.45 -12.86 -8.23
CA VAL A 197 -20.50 -12.00 -7.65
C VAL A 197 -20.45 -12.05 -6.12
N LEU A 198 -20.35 -13.24 -5.52
CA LEU A 198 -20.23 -13.39 -4.07
C LEU A 198 -18.98 -12.68 -3.53
N ALA A 199 -17.85 -12.74 -4.23
CA ALA A 199 -16.63 -12.03 -3.85
C ALA A 199 -16.82 -10.51 -3.88
N VAL A 200 -17.53 -9.97 -4.89
CA VAL A 200 -17.84 -8.53 -4.99
C VAL A 200 -18.78 -8.10 -3.85
N VAL A 201 -19.85 -8.86 -3.61
CA VAL A 201 -20.80 -8.59 -2.52
C VAL A 201 -20.10 -8.63 -1.17
N TRP A 202 -19.26 -9.65 -0.93
CA TRP A 202 -18.46 -9.76 0.28
C TRP A 202 -17.50 -8.58 0.44
N TYR A 203 -16.80 -8.18 -0.63
CA TYR A 203 -15.89 -7.03 -0.60
C TYR A 203 -16.65 -5.73 -0.22
N GLN A 204 -17.80 -5.47 -0.84
CA GLN A 204 -18.61 -4.28 -0.57
C GLN A 204 -19.24 -4.28 0.83
N GLY A 205 -19.61 -5.45 1.36
CA GLY A 205 -20.17 -5.61 2.70
C GLY A 205 -19.12 -5.73 3.81
N GLY A 206 -17.86 -5.94 3.45
CA GLY A 206 -16.76 -6.25 4.37
C GLY A 206 -15.54 -5.36 4.14
N PRO A 207 -14.46 -5.86 3.50
CA PRO A 207 -13.18 -5.16 3.34
C PRO A 207 -13.25 -3.71 2.83
N GLY A 208 -14.22 -3.38 1.98
CA GLY A 208 -14.41 -2.03 1.44
C GLY A 208 -15.07 -1.03 2.40
N LYS A 209 -15.58 -1.47 3.56
CA LYS A 209 -16.28 -0.60 4.53
C LYS A 209 -15.36 -0.07 5.63
N VAL A 210 -15.63 1.14 6.08
CA VAL A 210 -15.04 1.70 7.31
C VAL A 210 -15.43 0.80 8.50
N GLY A 211 -14.49 0.58 9.42
CA GLY A 211 -14.70 -0.30 10.58
C GLY A 211 -14.51 -1.80 10.29
N TRP A 212 -14.19 -2.19 9.05
CA TRP A 212 -13.87 -3.60 8.72
C TRP A 212 -12.80 -4.18 9.63
N ALA A 213 -11.77 -3.41 10.00
CA ALA A 213 -10.72 -3.88 10.88
C ALA A 213 -11.25 -4.49 12.19
N ALA A 214 -12.26 -3.88 12.81
CA ALA A 214 -12.89 -4.43 14.01
C ALA A 214 -13.67 -5.71 13.70
N ARG A 215 -14.51 -5.67 12.65
CA ARG A 215 -15.33 -6.83 12.22
C ARG A 215 -14.50 -8.01 11.72
N ALA A 216 -13.30 -7.76 11.21
CA ALA A 216 -12.37 -8.77 10.72
C ALA A 216 -11.69 -9.56 11.86
N GLY A 217 -11.94 -9.20 13.13
CA GLY A 217 -11.33 -9.86 14.29
C GLY A 217 -10.00 -9.24 14.73
N THR A 218 -9.79 -7.94 14.51
CA THR A 218 -8.65 -7.24 15.11
C THR A 218 -8.86 -7.10 16.62
N PRO A 219 -7.90 -7.51 17.47
CA PRO A 219 -8.03 -7.37 18.91
C PRO A 219 -8.23 -5.91 19.36
N SER A 220 -9.10 -5.71 20.35
CA SER A 220 -9.50 -4.37 20.83
C SER A 220 -8.35 -3.55 21.43
N TYR A 221 -7.29 -4.18 21.94
CA TYR A 221 -6.10 -3.47 22.42
C TYR A 221 -5.28 -2.85 21.29
N ILE A 222 -5.27 -3.44 20.08
CA ILE A 222 -4.60 -2.84 18.90
C ILE A 222 -5.41 -1.66 18.39
N LEU A 223 -6.73 -1.81 18.31
CA LEU A 223 -7.64 -0.72 17.93
C LEU A 223 -7.54 0.44 18.92
N ARG A 224 -7.55 0.16 20.23
CA ARG A 224 -7.36 1.17 21.28
C ARG A 224 -5.99 1.79 21.23
N ARG A 225 -4.90 1.04 21.03
CA ARG A 225 -3.55 1.62 20.87
C ARG A 225 -3.51 2.63 19.73
N HIS A 226 -4.20 2.35 18.62
CA HIS A 226 -4.30 3.29 17.51
C HIS A 226 -5.12 4.54 17.90
N SER A 227 -6.28 4.36 18.53
CA SER A 227 -7.09 5.46 19.06
C SER A 227 -6.33 6.30 20.09
N SER A 228 -5.68 5.68 21.07
CA SER A 228 -4.89 6.37 22.09
C SER A 228 -3.59 6.94 21.55
N SER A 229 -3.02 6.43 20.46
CA SER A 229 -1.92 7.12 19.76
C SER A 229 -2.42 8.36 19.01
N SER A 230 -3.66 8.33 18.47
CA SER A 230 -4.30 9.53 17.93
C SER A 230 -4.76 10.51 19.02
N THR A 231 -5.13 10.04 20.22
CA THR A 231 -5.50 10.88 21.37
C THR A 231 -4.28 11.37 22.16
N ALA A 232 -3.19 10.60 22.23
CA ALA A 232 -1.91 11.05 22.81
C ALA A 232 -1.15 12.02 21.88
N GLN A 233 -1.56 12.12 20.61
CA GLN A 233 -1.23 13.23 19.70
C GLN A 233 -2.29 14.34 19.69
N GLY A 234 -3.29 14.29 20.58
CA GLY A 234 -4.42 15.21 20.58
C GLY A 234 -5.19 15.20 21.89
N ALA A 235 -4.54 15.71 22.95
CA ALA A 235 -5.22 16.30 24.09
C ALA A 235 -4.65 17.72 24.28
N VAL A 236 -4.84 18.53 23.24
CA VAL A 236 -4.99 19.97 23.39
C VAL A 236 -6.48 20.18 23.20
N ASP A 237 -7.16 20.86 24.12
CA ASP A 237 -8.56 21.25 23.93
C ASP A 237 -8.67 22.00 22.59
N LEU A 238 -9.21 21.35 21.57
CA LEU A 238 -9.34 21.94 20.24
C LEU A 238 -10.68 22.69 20.17
N SER A 239 -10.58 24.02 20.19
CA SER A 239 -11.58 24.87 19.56
C SER A 239 -11.81 24.39 18.11
N PRO A 240 -13.07 24.26 17.64
CA PRO A 240 -13.42 23.64 16.37
C PRO A 240 -13.03 24.44 15.10
N ALA A 241 -12.31 25.55 15.26
CA ALA A 241 -11.92 26.44 14.17
C ALA A 241 -10.48 26.92 14.35
N LEU A 242 -9.78 27.12 13.23
CA LEU A 242 -8.51 27.82 13.22
C LEU A 242 -8.73 29.24 13.75
N PRO A 243 -7.94 29.73 14.72
CA PRO A 243 -7.98 31.13 15.13
C PRO A 243 -7.82 32.07 13.93
N LYS A 244 -8.45 33.25 13.98
CA LYS A 244 -8.32 34.29 12.94
C LYS A 244 -6.85 34.63 12.67
N SER A 245 -6.03 34.69 13.71
CA SER A 245 -4.58 34.76 13.58
C SER A 245 -3.89 33.85 14.59
N PHE A 246 -2.72 33.35 14.23
CA PHE A 246 -1.91 32.53 15.12
C PHE A 246 -0.42 32.66 14.82
N ASP A 247 0.39 32.43 15.86
CA ASP A 247 1.84 32.36 15.77
C ASP A 247 2.34 30.97 16.13
N GLY A 248 3.42 30.55 15.47
CA GLY A 248 4.09 29.28 15.70
C GLY A 248 5.59 29.37 15.47
N GLN A 249 6.32 28.53 16.19
CA GLN A 249 7.74 28.29 16.00
C GLN A 249 7.96 27.09 15.08
N LEU A 250 8.79 27.28 14.06
CA LEU A 250 9.16 26.27 13.08
C LEU A 250 10.46 25.60 13.48
N SER A 251 10.51 24.29 13.38
CA SER A 251 11.76 23.52 13.44
C SER A 251 11.68 22.37 12.45
N GLY A 252 12.72 22.21 11.64
CA GLY A 252 12.66 21.30 10.51
C GLY A 252 13.98 21.00 9.83
N ARG A 253 13.86 20.23 8.75
CA ARG A 253 14.97 19.88 7.86
C ARG A 253 14.66 20.33 6.45
N PHE A 254 15.71 20.64 5.70
CA PHE A 254 15.59 20.93 4.29
C PHE A 254 16.53 20.05 3.47
N ALA A 255 16.13 19.76 2.24
CA ALA A 255 16.91 19.00 1.27
C ALA A 255 16.97 19.77 -0.04
N ARG A 256 18.13 19.76 -0.69
CA ARG A 256 18.35 20.35 -2.00
C ARG A 256 18.44 19.24 -3.04
N SER A 257 17.82 19.46 -4.19
CA SER A 257 17.90 18.59 -5.37
C SER A 257 18.13 19.47 -6.59
N SER A 258 18.97 19.06 -7.52
CA SER A 258 19.08 19.68 -8.84
C SER A 258 18.42 18.76 -9.86
N ASP A 259 17.72 19.33 -10.83
CA ASP A 259 17.28 18.56 -12.00
C ASP A 259 18.35 18.59 -13.12
N ASN A 260 18.16 17.75 -14.14
CA ASN A 260 19.07 17.68 -15.29
C ASN A 260 18.97 18.90 -16.23
N VAL A 261 18.08 19.86 -15.93
CA VAL A 261 17.80 21.06 -16.74
C VAL A 261 18.42 22.31 -16.11
N GLY A 262 19.01 22.20 -14.91
CA GLY A 262 19.71 23.27 -14.20
C GLY A 262 18.85 24.02 -13.18
N ASP A 263 17.60 23.59 -12.96
CA ASP A 263 16.74 24.11 -11.90
C ASP A 263 17.08 23.42 -10.57
N ILE A 264 17.14 24.23 -9.51
CA ILE A 264 17.38 23.80 -8.14
C ILE A 264 16.05 23.75 -7.39
N GLY A 265 15.71 22.57 -6.91
CA GLY A 265 14.62 22.30 -5.98
C GLY A 265 15.10 22.33 -4.53
N VAL A 266 14.39 23.04 -3.66
CA VAL A 266 14.62 23.03 -2.22
C VAL A 266 13.32 22.66 -1.51
N ALA A 267 13.34 21.55 -0.79
CA ALA A 267 12.20 21.04 -0.04
C ALA A 267 12.43 21.19 1.46
N PHE A 268 11.48 21.81 2.15
CA PHE A 268 11.46 22.04 3.58
C PHE A 268 10.34 21.23 4.21
N GLY A 269 10.66 20.53 5.30
CA GLY A 269 9.68 19.89 6.18
C GLY A 269 9.88 20.36 7.62
N ALA A 270 8.86 21.02 8.17
CA ALA A 270 8.89 21.53 9.54
C ALA A 270 7.69 21.08 10.36
N ALA A 271 7.94 20.87 11.66
CA ALA A 271 6.92 20.89 12.68
C ALA A 271 6.72 22.33 13.16
N VAL A 272 5.46 22.74 13.28
CA VAL A 272 5.05 24.01 13.85
C VAL A 272 4.61 23.74 15.28
N LYS A 273 5.27 24.39 16.25
CA LYS A 273 4.91 24.36 17.66
C LYS A 273 4.31 25.71 18.05
N GLY A 274 3.18 25.69 18.74
CA GLY A 274 2.47 26.89 19.15
C GLY A 274 1.03 26.56 19.50
N HIS A 275 0.17 27.58 19.52
CA HIS A 275 -1.27 27.42 19.77
C HIS A 275 -1.96 26.56 18.71
N VAL A 276 -1.43 26.57 17.49
CA VAL A 276 -1.89 25.73 16.38
C VAL A 276 -0.74 24.79 15.98
N PRO A 277 -0.59 23.61 16.62
CA PRO A 277 0.41 22.64 16.22
C PRO A 277 0.09 22.15 14.80
N ALA A 278 1.10 22.12 13.93
CA ALA A 278 0.91 21.80 12.52
C ALA A 278 2.16 21.18 11.87
N VAL A 279 1.98 20.61 10.69
CA VAL A 279 3.09 20.21 9.80
C VAL A 279 3.08 21.14 8.58
N LEU A 280 4.22 21.77 8.33
CA LEU A 280 4.45 22.64 7.17
C LEU A 280 5.38 21.92 6.18
N ARG A 281 4.97 21.83 4.92
CA ARG A 281 5.86 21.43 3.82
C ARG A 281 5.88 22.53 2.76
N LEU A 282 7.08 22.91 2.37
CA LEU A 282 7.34 23.95 1.39
C LEU A 282 8.33 23.41 0.37
N THR A 283 8.02 23.55 -0.91
CA THR A 283 8.94 23.22 -2.00
C THR A 283 9.09 24.43 -2.90
N LEU A 284 10.33 24.83 -3.14
CA LEU A 284 10.72 25.91 -4.04
C LEU A 284 11.53 25.32 -5.21
N TRP A 285 11.24 25.77 -6.42
CA TRP A 285 12.01 25.43 -7.62
C TRP A 285 12.43 26.71 -8.33
N GLY A 286 13.62 26.73 -8.89
CA GLY A 286 14.09 27.77 -9.80
C GLY A 286 15.59 27.83 -9.91
N THR A 287 16.13 28.96 -10.38
CA THR A 287 17.55 29.10 -10.67
C THR A 287 18.35 29.53 -9.44
N ALA A 288 19.62 29.16 -9.37
CA ALA A 288 20.50 29.54 -8.26
C ALA A 288 20.69 31.07 -8.22
N ALA A 289 20.47 31.68 -7.06
CA ALA A 289 20.75 33.10 -6.82
C ALA A 289 21.58 33.24 -5.53
N GLY A 290 22.90 33.16 -5.65
CA GLY A 290 23.82 33.18 -4.51
C GLY A 290 23.63 31.97 -3.59
N GLN A 291 23.32 32.21 -2.31
CA GLN A 291 23.00 31.16 -1.32
C GLN A 291 21.51 30.72 -1.35
N GLY A 292 20.71 31.33 -2.24
CA GLY A 292 19.25 31.13 -2.35
C GLY A 292 18.78 30.67 -3.74
N VAL A 293 17.47 30.71 -3.95
CA VAL A 293 16.80 30.30 -5.20
C VAL A 293 15.95 31.46 -5.73
N SER A 294 16.17 31.83 -7.00
CA SER A 294 15.24 32.68 -7.76
C SER A 294 14.06 31.82 -8.20
N MET A 295 12.92 32.00 -7.55
CA MET A 295 11.78 31.07 -7.62
C MET A 295 11.03 31.14 -8.97
N SER A 296 10.92 30.01 -9.65
CA SER A 296 10.07 29.80 -10.84
C SER A 296 8.74 29.10 -10.48
N LYS A 297 8.78 28.13 -9.55
CA LYS A 297 7.60 27.39 -9.06
C LYS A 297 7.67 27.17 -7.56
N SER A 298 6.51 27.14 -6.90
CA SER A 298 6.42 26.81 -5.48
C SER A 298 5.18 26.01 -5.14
N SER A 299 5.27 25.27 -4.04
CA SER A 299 4.13 24.59 -3.41
C SER A 299 4.28 24.65 -1.90
N VAL A 300 3.19 25.01 -1.23
CA VAL A 300 3.11 25.09 0.23
C VAL A 300 1.93 24.27 0.70
N THR A 301 2.13 23.46 1.73
CA THR A 301 1.07 22.75 2.43
C THR A 301 1.20 22.97 3.93
N PHE A 302 0.09 23.31 4.57
CA PHE A 302 0.00 23.52 6.00
C PHE A 302 -1.11 22.62 6.55
N ALA A 303 -0.74 21.68 7.41
CA ALA A 303 -1.66 20.71 7.98
C ALA A 303 -1.71 20.90 9.51
N PRO A 304 -2.65 21.71 10.02
CA PRO A 304 -2.91 21.80 11.45
C PRO A 304 -3.37 20.44 11.99
N VAL A 305 -2.90 20.09 13.18
CA VAL A 305 -3.29 18.83 13.84
C VAL A 305 -4.78 18.90 14.19
N GLY A 306 -5.56 17.94 13.68
CA GLY A 306 -7.00 17.84 13.95
C GLY A 306 -7.90 18.68 13.03
N LEU A 307 -7.35 19.43 12.07
CA LEU A 307 -8.12 20.24 11.12
C LEU A 307 -7.80 19.88 9.66
N SER A 308 -8.65 20.34 8.74
CA SER A 308 -8.42 20.21 7.29
C SER A 308 -7.15 20.95 6.87
N GLY A 309 -6.34 20.29 6.04
CA GLY A 309 -5.11 20.88 5.50
C GLY A 309 -5.38 21.97 4.47
N TYR A 310 -4.43 22.90 4.39
CA TYR A 310 -4.38 23.99 3.42
C TYR A 310 -3.27 23.73 2.42
N SER A 311 -3.47 24.12 1.16
CA SER A 311 -2.46 24.04 0.12
C SER A 311 -2.47 25.29 -0.77
N GLY A 312 -1.33 25.65 -1.31
CA GLY A 312 -1.20 26.86 -2.11
C GLY A 312 0.23 27.12 -2.58
N LYS A 313 0.56 28.38 -2.81
CA LYS A 313 1.82 28.81 -3.42
C LYS A 313 2.43 30.01 -2.68
N VAL A 314 3.74 30.16 -2.80
CA VAL A 314 4.45 31.35 -2.32
C VAL A 314 4.16 32.51 -3.27
N VAL A 315 3.72 33.63 -2.71
CA VAL A 315 3.34 34.86 -3.43
C VAL A 315 4.38 35.97 -3.29
N ALA A 316 5.22 35.93 -2.26
CA ALA A 316 6.36 36.84 -2.10
C ALA A 316 7.53 36.13 -1.42
N LEU A 317 8.75 36.48 -1.83
CA LEU A 317 10.00 35.97 -1.25
C LEU A 317 10.97 37.15 -1.13
N GLN A 318 11.36 37.49 0.10
CA GLN A 318 12.30 38.58 0.37
C GLN A 318 13.31 38.14 1.44
N GLY A 319 14.53 37.80 0.99
CA GLY A 319 15.59 37.31 1.87
C GLY A 319 15.17 36.02 2.59
N ASN A 320 15.00 36.10 3.90
CA ASN A 320 14.62 34.96 4.75
C ASN A 320 13.12 34.90 5.07
N GLN A 321 12.33 35.85 4.55
CA GLN A 321 10.89 35.91 4.72
C GLN A 321 10.18 35.46 3.45
N LEU A 322 9.12 34.68 3.62
CA LEU A 322 8.25 34.24 2.53
C LEU A 322 6.78 34.40 2.93
N ALA A 323 5.97 34.82 1.97
CA ALA A 323 4.53 34.89 2.12
C ALA A 323 3.87 33.86 1.20
N ALA A 324 2.88 33.13 1.71
CA ALA A 324 2.15 32.12 0.95
C ALA A 324 0.64 32.27 1.14
N ASP A 325 -0.09 32.17 0.03
CA ASP A 325 -1.56 32.15 0.03
C ASP A 325 -2.02 30.70 -0.15
N LEU A 326 -2.82 30.22 0.81
CA LEU A 326 -3.30 28.84 0.88
C LEU A 326 -4.82 28.79 0.90
N THR A 327 -5.38 27.69 0.39
CA THR A 327 -6.79 27.37 0.47
C THR A 327 -7.00 25.93 0.91
N ASN A 328 -8.11 25.67 1.59
CA ASN A 328 -8.53 24.31 1.95
C ASN A 328 -9.67 23.83 1.04
N ALA A 329 -10.10 22.57 1.22
CA ALA A 329 -11.17 21.97 0.44
C ALA A 329 -12.55 22.63 0.63
N SER A 330 -12.76 23.38 1.73
CA SER A 330 -14.00 24.12 1.99
C SER A 330 -13.96 25.56 1.44
N GLY A 331 -12.89 25.96 0.76
CA GLY A 331 -12.72 27.31 0.20
C GLY A 331 -12.20 28.37 1.17
N ALA A 332 -11.90 28.02 2.43
CA ALA A 332 -11.33 28.95 3.39
C ALA A 332 -9.90 29.31 2.99
N ARG A 333 -9.55 30.60 3.12
CA ARG A 333 -8.23 31.14 2.77
C ARG A 333 -7.38 31.36 4.03
N LEU A 334 -6.09 31.13 3.87
CA LEU A 334 -5.09 31.32 4.91
C LEU A 334 -3.85 31.94 4.28
N ARG A 335 -3.44 33.10 4.78
CA ARG A 335 -2.16 33.71 4.42
C ARG A 335 -1.13 33.38 5.49
N LEU A 336 0.00 32.84 5.08
CA LEU A 336 1.12 32.56 5.97
C LEU A 336 2.30 33.50 5.66
N THR A 337 2.85 34.10 6.70
CA THR A 337 4.15 34.79 6.68
C THR A 337 5.13 33.95 7.47
N ILE A 338 6.18 33.47 6.80
CA ILE A 338 7.14 32.52 7.35
C ILE A 338 8.54 33.15 7.31
N VAL A 339 9.25 33.11 8.43
CA VAL A 339 10.64 33.56 8.55
C VAL A 339 11.51 32.34 8.81
N LEU A 340 12.54 32.12 7.99
CA LEU A 340 13.42 30.96 8.06
C LEU A 340 14.85 31.35 8.46
N ASN A 341 15.43 30.63 9.40
CA ASN A 341 16.83 30.71 9.76
C ASN A 341 17.48 29.37 9.40
N LEU A 342 18.29 29.36 8.34
CA LEU A 342 18.87 28.15 7.78
C LEU A 342 20.25 27.88 8.40
N ASP A 343 20.47 26.62 8.78
CA ASP A 343 21.80 26.09 9.04
C ASP A 343 22.17 25.13 7.90
N ALA A 344 23.00 25.63 6.99
CA ALA A 344 23.41 24.88 5.81
C ALA A 344 24.34 23.70 6.12
N ALA A 345 25.10 23.76 7.22
CA ALA A 345 26.01 22.68 7.61
C ALA A 345 25.22 21.49 8.17
N ALA A 346 24.18 21.75 8.96
CA ALA A 346 23.35 20.73 9.58
C ALA A 346 22.14 20.27 8.72
N SER A 347 21.86 20.93 7.59
CA SER A 347 20.63 20.72 6.78
C SER A 347 19.35 20.86 7.60
N THR A 348 19.39 21.74 8.60
CA THR A 348 18.27 22.05 9.51
C THR A 348 17.87 23.50 9.38
N PHE A 349 16.66 23.82 9.81
CA PHE A 349 16.24 25.20 9.95
C PHE A 349 15.34 25.40 11.16
N THR A 350 15.37 26.61 11.69
CA THR A 350 14.42 27.12 12.68
C THR A 350 13.72 28.34 12.11
N GLY A 351 12.65 28.82 12.75
CA GLY A 351 11.94 29.97 12.24
C GLY A 351 10.65 30.26 12.97
N SER A 352 9.90 31.22 12.45
CA SER A 352 8.54 31.51 12.91
C SER A 352 7.57 31.48 11.74
N VAL A 353 6.31 31.19 12.05
CA VAL A 353 5.18 31.30 11.15
C VAL A 353 4.10 32.13 11.83
N HIS A 354 3.60 33.11 11.09
CA HIS A 354 2.39 33.84 11.42
C HIS A 354 1.32 33.47 10.38
N GLY A 355 0.13 33.09 10.84
CA GLY A 355 -1.01 32.79 9.98
C GLY A 355 -2.14 33.76 10.21
N ASP A 356 -2.74 34.23 9.12
CA ASP A 356 -3.94 35.06 9.11
C ASP A 356 -5.02 34.38 8.24
N GLY A 357 -6.08 33.92 8.90
CA GLY A 357 -7.20 33.19 8.31
C GLY A 357 -8.41 34.10 8.12
N SER A 358 -8.93 34.15 6.90
CA SER A 358 -10.24 34.75 6.66
C SER A 358 -11.32 33.77 7.16
N ALA A 359 -12.07 34.14 8.20
CA ALA A 359 -13.29 33.42 8.55
C ALA A 359 -14.21 33.42 7.31
N SER A 360 -14.74 32.24 6.94
CA SER A 360 -15.87 32.18 6.03
C SER A 360 -17.03 32.92 6.71
N GLU A 361 -17.57 33.96 6.07
CA GLU A 361 -18.91 34.46 6.39
C GLU A 361 -19.97 33.38 6.21
#